data_AF-H9EBC9-F1
#
_entry.id   AF-H9EBC9-F1
#
_cell.length_a   1.000
_cell.length_b   1.000
_cell.length_c   1.000
_cell.angle_alpha   90.00
_cell.angle_beta   90.00
_cell.angle_gamma   90.00
#
_symmetry.space_group_name_H-M   'P 1'
#
loop_
_entity.id
_entity.type
_entity.pdbx_description
1 polymer ?
#
loop_
_entity_poly.entity_id
_entity_poly.type
_entity_poly.pdbx_seq_one_letter_code
_entity_poly.pdbx_strand_id
1 'polypeptide(L)'
;MDRSTALYMFQVPISLFRSYVSPSAKIEIPENLPGSFTEIMTGLMVGDGSLRMHGNHALLSVQQKHQEFVAYLWDICKGYQIVTKMWEVLTRLDIRTNTTTQMAYFQTFTLPFCY
;
A
#
# COMPACT_ATOMS: atom_id res chain seq x y z
N MET A 1 -16.16 3.19 -46.39
CA MET A 1 -16.95 3.21 -45.14
C MET A 1 -16.06 2.65 -44.05
N ASP A 2 -15.47 3.56 -43.31
CA ASP A 2 -14.37 3.33 -42.38
C ASP A 2 -14.92 2.79 -41.06
N ARG A 3 -14.54 1.56 -40.69
CA ARG A 3 -14.87 0.98 -39.38
C ARG A 3 -13.66 1.18 -38.48
N SER A 4 -13.59 2.39 -37.96
CA SER A 4 -12.71 2.84 -36.88
C SER A 4 -12.56 1.75 -35.82
N THR A 5 -11.37 1.15 -35.82
CA THR A 5 -10.89 0.23 -34.80
C THR A 5 -10.74 1.04 -33.51
N ALA A 6 -11.66 0.86 -32.56
CA ALA A 6 -11.52 1.45 -31.24
C ALA A 6 -10.32 0.78 -30.54
N LEU A 7 -9.15 1.40 -30.67
CA LEU A 7 -8.00 1.14 -29.83
C LEU A 7 -8.40 1.48 -28.39
N TYR A 8 -8.76 0.47 -27.62
CA TYR A 8 -8.82 0.58 -26.16
C TYR A 8 -7.40 0.92 -25.68
N MET A 9 -7.11 2.21 -25.53
CA MET A 9 -5.98 2.67 -24.74
C MET A 9 -6.23 2.21 -23.31
N PHE A 10 -5.62 1.09 -22.92
CA PHE A 10 -5.36 0.80 -21.53
C PHE A 10 -4.47 1.93 -21.01
N GLN A 11 -5.09 2.94 -20.40
CA GLN A 11 -4.39 3.82 -19.48
C GLN A 11 -3.95 2.95 -18.30
N VAL A 12 -2.73 2.43 -18.37
CA VAL A 12 -2.06 1.85 -17.20
C VAL A 12 -1.93 3.01 -16.21
N PRO A 13 -2.62 3.00 -15.06
CA PRO A 13 -2.47 4.08 -14.09
C PRO A 13 -1.00 4.10 -13.66
N ILE A 14 -0.38 5.26 -13.88
CA ILE A 14 1.00 5.54 -13.56
C ILE A 14 1.21 5.30 -12.05
N SER A 15 2.22 4.48 -11.74
CA SER A 15 2.81 4.22 -10.42
C SER A 15 2.29 3.02 -9.61
N LEU A 16 2.42 1.81 -10.17
CA LEU A 16 2.75 0.58 -9.42
C LEU A 16 4.26 0.50 -9.08
N PHE A 17 4.99 1.64 -9.09
CA PHE A 17 6.41 1.64 -8.77
C PHE A 17 6.58 1.48 -7.26
N ARG A 18 7.25 0.39 -6.87
CA ARG A 18 7.67 0.13 -5.50
C ARG A 18 8.56 1.30 -5.07
N SER A 19 8.16 2.02 -4.03
CA SER A 19 9.02 3.05 -3.47
C SER A 19 10.14 2.36 -2.69
N TYR A 20 11.38 2.59 -3.11
CA TYR A 20 12.57 2.04 -2.49
C TYR A 20 13.25 3.12 -1.64
N VAL A 21 13.64 2.76 -0.42
CA VAL A 21 14.51 3.58 0.43
C VAL A 21 15.98 3.20 0.22
N SER A 22 16.89 4.14 0.54
CA SER A 22 18.34 3.90 0.49
C SER A 22 18.73 2.74 1.42
N PRO A 23 19.86 2.05 1.16
CA PRO A 23 20.34 0.98 2.03
C PRO A 23 20.51 1.40 3.50
N SER A 24 20.97 2.62 3.77
CA SER A 24 21.11 3.14 5.15
C SER A 24 19.76 3.31 5.85
N ALA A 25 18.76 3.87 5.15
CA ALA A 25 17.42 4.07 5.70
C ALA A 25 16.70 2.74 6.00
N LYS A 26 17.05 1.65 5.30
CA LYS A 26 16.53 0.31 5.61
C LYS A 26 16.96 -0.22 6.97
N ILE A 27 18.06 0.29 7.54
CA ILE A 27 18.58 -0.10 8.84
C ILE A 27 18.03 0.83 9.92
N GLU A 28 18.07 2.14 9.67
CA GLU A 28 17.67 3.17 10.65
C GLU A 28 16.17 3.17 10.93
N ILE A 29 15.32 2.97 9.92
CA ILE A 29 13.87 3.04 10.10
C ILE A 29 13.36 1.93 11.04
N PRO A 30 13.71 0.63 10.84
CA PRO A 30 13.28 -0.42 11.75
C PRO A 30 13.75 -0.24 13.21
N GLU A 31 14.97 0.27 13.42
CA GLU A 31 15.54 0.47 14.76
C GLU A 31 14.80 1.54 15.58
N ASN A 32 14.10 2.46 14.91
CA ASN A 32 13.38 3.57 15.54
C ASN A 32 11.87 3.31 15.73
N LEU A 33 11.38 2.10 15.44
CA LEU A 33 9.96 1.76 15.60
C LEU A 33 9.64 1.38 17.07
N PRO A 34 8.65 2.03 17.71
CA PRO A 34 8.26 1.66 19.06
C PRO A 34 7.50 0.32 19.08
N GLY A 35 7.54 -0.40 20.21
CA GLY A 35 6.86 -1.69 20.35
C GLY A 35 5.35 -1.65 20.07
N SER A 36 4.69 -0.53 20.37
CA SER A 36 3.27 -0.31 20.04
C SER A 36 2.99 -0.31 18.54
N PHE A 37 3.96 0.06 17.70
CA PHE A 37 3.82 -0.04 16.25
C PHE A 37 3.78 -1.49 15.80
N THR A 38 4.61 -2.37 16.40
CA THR A 38 4.58 -3.81 16.12
C THR A 38 3.23 -4.43 16.45
N GLU A 39 2.59 -4.02 17.55
CA GLU A 39 1.25 -4.49 17.93
C GLU A 39 0.18 -4.07 16.91
N ILE A 40 0.20 -2.80 16.49
CA ILE A 40 -0.72 -2.28 15.44
C ILE A 40 -0.53 -3.06 14.15
N MET A 41 0.72 -3.27 13.71
CA MET A 41 1.04 -4.01 12.50
C MET A 41 0.63 -5.47 12.58
N THR A 42 0.79 -6.10 13.74
CA THR A 42 0.32 -7.48 14.00
C THR A 42 -1.20 -7.56 13.87
N GLY A 43 -1.94 -6.61 14.46
CA GLY A 43 -3.39 -6.54 14.32
C GLY A 43 -3.82 -6.34 12.85
N LEU A 44 -3.13 -5.48 12.12
CA LEU A 44 -3.39 -5.26 10.69
C LEU A 44 -3.14 -6.54 9.88
N MET A 45 -2.04 -7.25 10.13
CA MET A 45 -1.72 -8.50 9.43
C MET A 45 -2.75 -9.61 9.66
N VAL A 46 -3.38 -9.67 10.84
CA VAL A 46 -4.39 -10.69 11.16
C VAL A 46 -5.74 -10.36 10.52
N GLY A 47 -6.09 -9.08 10.41
CA GLY A 47 -7.38 -8.65 9.86
C GLY A 47 -7.35 -8.43 8.34
N ASP A 48 -6.69 -7.36 7.93
CA ASP A 48 -7.02 -6.63 6.70
C ASP A 48 -5.79 -6.17 5.88
N GLY A 49 -4.59 -6.33 6.43
CA GLY A 49 -3.33 -5.97 5.83
C GLY A 49 -2.82 -7.06 4.90
N SER A 50 -2.41 -6.68 3.69
CA SER A 50 -1.72 -7.59 2.77
C SER A 50 -0.21 -7.44 2.94
N LEU A 51 0.43 -8.45 3.53
CA LEU A 51 1.89 -8.52 3.62
C LEU A 51 2.45 -9.27 2.40
N ARG A 52 3.39 -8.65 1.69
CA ARG A 52 4.18 -9.31 0.64
C ARG A 52 5.63 -9.37 1.05
N MET A 53 6.20 -10.57 0.99
CA MET A 53 7.60 -10.83 1.34
C MET A 53 8.42 -11.21 0.11
N HIS A 54 9.68 -10.76 0.08
CA HIS A 54 10.66 -11.18 -0.90
C HIS A 54 12.04 -11.28 -0.24
N GLY A 55 12.49 -12.50 0.01
CA GLY A 55 13.66 -12.77 0.87
C GLY A 55 13.42 -12.19 2.28
N ASN A 56 14.42 -11.50 2.82
CA ASN A 56 14.37 -10.92 4.17
C ASN A 56 13.63 -9.57 4.23
N HIS A 57 12.95 -9.18 3.16
CA HIS A 57 12.22 -7.92 3.10
C HIS A 57 10.72 -8.14 3.03
N ALA A 58 9.97 -7.29 3.72
CA ALA A 58 8.53 -7.26 3.72
C ALA A 58 7.99 -5.89 3.30
N LEU A 59 6.78 -5.91 2.76
CA LEU A 59 6.03 -4.74 2.37
C LEU A 59 4.58 -4.93 2.78
N LEU A 60 4.00 -3.95 3.47
CA LEU A 60 2.60 -3.93 3.84
C LEU A 60 1.82 -3.06 2.85
N SER A 61 0.72 -3.60 2.36
CA SER A 61 -0.32 -2.88 1.64
C SER A 61 -1.59 -2.86 2.48
N VAL A 62 -2.18 -1.68 2.67
CA VAL A 62 -3.47 -1.52 3.34
C VAL A 62 -4.49 -1.05 2.31
N GLN A 63 -5.63 -1.73 2.23
CA GLN A 63 -6.72 -1.32 1.36
C GLN A 63 -8.06 -1.52 2.07
N GLN A 64 -8.83 -0.44 2.28
CA GLN A 64 -10.06 -0.47 3.07
C GLN A 64 -11.13 0.48 2.50
N LYS A 65 -12.41 0.20 2.82
CA LYS A 65 -13.52 1.09 2.44
C LYS A 65 -13.58 2.35 3.30
N HIS A 66 -13.20 2.24 4.57
CA HIS A 66 -13.22 3.34 5.53
C HIS A 66 -11.99 4.24 5.35
N GLN A 67 -12.17 5.37 4.64
CA GLN A 67 -11.05 6.26 4.29
C GLN A 67 -10.38 6.88 5.52
N GLU A 68 -11.16 7.27 6.53
CA GLU A 68 -10.64 7.87 7.77
C GLU A 68 -9.68 6.93 8.50
N PHE A 69 -9.99 5.63 8.53
CA PHE A 69 -9.13 4.62 9.12
C PHE A 69 -7.81 4.47 8.33
N VAL A 70 -7.89 4.47 7.00
CA VAL A 70 -6.69 4.42 6.14
C VAL A 70 -5.84 5.66 6.30
N ALA A 71 -6.44 6.84 6.38
CA ALA A 71 -5.74 8.10 6.62
C ALA A 71 -5.03 8.09 7.98
N TYR A 72 -5.70 7.64 9.04
CA TYR A 72 -5.10 7.52 10.37
C TYR A 72 -3.91 6.56 10.39
N LEU A 73 -4.03 5.38 9.77
CA LEU A 73 -2.92 4.45 9.64
C LEU A 73 -1.77 5.03 8.81
N TRP A 74 -2.10 5.75 7.75
CA TRP A 74 -1.11 6.43 6.92
C TRP A 74 -0.36 7.51 7.72
N ASP A 75 -1.05 8.29 8.57
CA ASP A 75 -0.42 9.31 9.42
C ASP A 75 0.58 8.67 10.40
N ILE A 76 0.20 7.56 11.04
CA ILE A 76 1.11 6.79 11.90
C ILE A 76 2.34 6.34 11.10
N CYS A 77 2.11 5.72 9.93
CA CYS A 77 3.18 5.26 9.04
C CYS A 77 4.06 6.42 8.57
N LYS A 78 3.48 7.60 8.33
CA LYS A 78 4.20 8.78 7.88
C LYS A 78 5.07 9.34 8.99
N GLY A 79 4.58 9.32 10.24
CA GLY A 79 5.34 9.70 11.43
C GLY A 79 6.62 8.87 11.61
N TYR A 80 6.56 7.57 11.31
CA TYR A 80 7.73 6.68 11.33
C TYR A 80 8.54 6.66 10.03
N GLN A 81 8.21 7.51 9.06
CA GLN A 81 8.91 7.59 7.78
C GLN A 81 8.91 6.26 6.99
N ILE A 82 7.89 5.42 7.17
CA ILE A 82 7.76 4.14 6.46
C ILE A 82 6.90 4.26 5.18
N VAL A 83 6.36 5.46 4.91
CA VAL A 83 5.62 5.83 3.69
C VAL A 83 6.04 7.22 3.20
N THR A 84 6.03 7.43 1.90
CA THR A 84 6.22 8.76 1.28
C THR A 84 5.02 9.20 0.46
N LYS A 85 4.46 8.30 -0.33
CA LYS A 85 3.27 8.59 -1.15
C LYS A 85 2.06 8.76 -0.25
N MET A 86 1.23 9.77 -0.54
CA MET A 86 -0.08 9.91 0.10
C MET A 86 -0.96 8.72 -0.25
N TRP A 87 -1.83 8.32 0.67
CA TRP A 87 -2.85 7.32 0.37
C TRP A 87 -3.76 7.80 -0.76
N GLU A 88 -4.31 6.86 -1.53
CA GLU A 88 -5.10 7.15 -2.72
C GLU A 88 -6.43 6.39 -2.70
N VAL A 89 -7.41 6.90 -3.45
CA VAL A 89 -8.68 6.22 -3.65
C VAL A 89 -8.62 5.40 -4.93
N LEU A 90 -8.77 4.09 -4.78
CA LEU A 90 -8.88 3.13 -5.87
C LEU A 90 -10.35 2.85 -6.17
N THR A 91 -10.68 2.86 -7.45
CA THR A 91 -12.00 2.42 -7.94
C THR A 91 -11.89 0.98 -8.40
N ARG A 92 -12.62 0.07 -7.75
CA ARG A 92 -12.68 -1.35 -8.14
C ARG A 92 -14.04 -1.70 -8.71
N LEU A 93 -14.04 -2.30 -9.90
CA LEU A 93 -15.21 -2.92 -10.50
C LEU A 93 -15.28 -4.39 -10.09
N ASP A 94 -16.34 -4.79 -9.41
CA ASP A 94 -16.69 -6.20 -9.28
C ASP A 94 -17.45 -6.63 -10.54
N ILE A 95 -16.78 -7.40 -11.39
CA ILE A 95 -17.31 -7.87 -12.68
C ILE A 95 -18.53 -8.76 -12.49
N ARG A 96 -18.62 -9.51 -11.38
CA ARG A 96 -19.73 -10.44 -11.11
C ARG A 96 -21.02 -9.71 -10.78
N THR A 97 -20.91 -8.59 -10.06
CA THR A 97 -22.07 -7.79 -9.60
C THR A 97 -22.25 -6.51 -10.41
N ASN A 98 -21.37 -6.25 -11.38
CA ASN A 98 -21.25 -5.01 -12.14
C ASN A 98 -21.28 -3.75 -11.24
N THR A 99 -20.76 -3.89 -10.02
CA THR A 99 -20.81 -2.84 -9.00
C THR A 99 -19.44 -2.23 -8.83
N THR A 100 -19.39 -0.90 -8.80
CA THR A 100 -18.16 -0.16 -8.55
C THR A 100 -18.07 0.23 -7.09
N THR A 101 -16.92 -0.06 -6.48
CA THR A 101 -16.63 0.27 -5.07
C THR A 101 -15.37 1.12 -5.00
N GLN A 102 -15.42 2.18 -4.20
CA GLN A 102 -14.24 2.98 -3.86
C GLN A 102 -13.56 2.41 -2.62
N MET A 103 -12.23 2.35 -2.64
CA MET A 103 -11.42 1.89 -1.53
C MET A 103 -10.21 2.80 -1.37
N ALA A 104 -9.91 3.23 -0.15
CA ALA A 104 -8.66 3.90 0.14
C ALA A 104 -7.51 2.89 0.26
N TYR A 105 -6.32 3.28 -0.18
CA TYR A 105 -5.15 2.42 -0.28
C TYR A 105 -3.86 3.18 0.01
N PHE A 106 -2.94 2.54 0.72
CA PHE A 106 -1.52 2.93 0.70
C PHE A 106 -0.62 1.71 0.85
N GLN A 107 0.67 1.94 0.63
CA GLN A 107 1.68 0.91 0.73
C GLN A 107 2.92 1.44 1.44
N THR A 108 3.49 0.65 2.34
CA THR A 108 4.75 0.96 3.01
C THR A 108 5.92 0.74 2.08
N PHE A 109 7.07 1.24 2.48
CA PHE A 109 8.34 0.81 1.92
C PHE A 109 8.55 -0.70 2.12
N THR A 110 9.40 -1.23 1.26
CA THR A 110 9.96 -2.56 1.46
C THR A 110 11.12 -2.47 2.45
N LEU A 111 10.88 -2.96 3.66
CA LEU A 111 11.83 -2.90 4.77
C LEU A 111 12.25 -4.31 5.19
N PRO A 112 13.44 -4.48 5.79
CA PRO A 112 13.83 -5.73 6.40
C PRO A 112 12.81 -6.17 7.46
N PHE A 113 12.48 -7.46 7.50
CA PHE A 113 11.53 -8.05 8.46
C PHE A 113 12.16 -9.14 9.34
N CYS A 114 13.32 -9.66 8.95
CA CYS A 114 14.07 -10.63 9.73
C CYS A 114 15.53 -10.17 9.84
N TYR A 115 16.01 -10.05 11.08
CA TYR A 115 17.42 -10.07 11.42
C TYR A 115 17.82 -11.49 11.79
#